data_AF-W9TEX2-F1
#
_entry.id   AF-W9TEX2-F1
#
_cell.length_a   1.000
_cell.length_b   1.000
_cell.length_c   1.000
_cell.angle_alpha   90.00
_cell.angle_beta   90.00
_cell.angle_gamma   90.00
#
_symmetry.space_group_name_H-M   'P 1'
#
loop_
_entity.id
_entity.type
_entity.pdbx_description
1 polymer ?
#
loop_
_entity_poly.entity_id
_entity_poly.type
_entity_poly.pdbx_seq_one_letter_code
_entity_poly.pdbx_strand_id
1 'polypeptide(L)'
;MTRSIENHSRRRFLKGAAGLTLAIYFPWSFAQDAQKQAASATFEPNAFLRIGEDDSVTVIAKHLEMGQGTYTGLATIVAEELDADWSQVRVQSAPADASRYNNLQWGPMQGTGGSSAIANSWEQLRQAGATARAMLVAAAAQRWQVPAESITVAEGVLRHPPSGRQARFGELAGAAAEQAVPEQVRLKEPSEFKLIGQRIARKDSPEKINGSAIYTQDIHLPDMLTAVVAHPPRFGALVASFDPAPALAIDGVVEVVEIPNGVAVLARDTWTAKRGRDALTVEWDERAAFRLSSAQAFERFRTLAETPGTVAREEGDSEAALDGAAHTLEAEYDFPYLAHAAMEPMNCVIRLDREGCEAWFGAQIQTYDQAMLAGLLGLEPEQVRIHTLYAGGSFGRRASKGADYILETAHIVKAIDGRAPVKLVWLREDDMQAGNYRPMFHHRLRAGLDTQGRLVAWQHRLVGQSVAAGSPFEGRSRTASMPLRWRVRRTCRMPSPTCGSTFIHRRISRCRCNGGGRWAPRIPHSPPNASSTNWPRQPARTP
;
A
#
# COMPACT_ATOMS: atom_id res chain seq x y z
N MET A 1 37.02 -34.65 33.74
CA MET A 1 37.24 -33.45 32.92
C MET A 1 36.13 -33.38 31.89
N THR A 2 35.17 -32.48 32.09
CA THR A 2 34.07 -32.22 31.16
C THR A 2 33.94 -30.70 31.09
N ARG A 3 34.52 -30.10 30.05
CA ARG A 3 34.38 -28.68 29.75
C ARG A 3 33.04 -28.49 29.04
N SER A 4 32.10 -27.77 29.66
CA SER A 4 30.97 -27.18 28.93
C SER A 4 31.50 -26.01 28.11
N ILE A 5 31.11 -25.94 26.83
CA ILE A 5 31.32 -24.77 25.99
C ILE A 5 30.09 -23.90 26.17
N GLU A 6 30.21 -22.82 26.94
CA GLU A 6 29.17 -21.79 27.04
C GLU A 6 29.32 -20.81 25.86
N ASN A 7 28.30 -20.78 25.01
CA ASN A 7 28.22 -19.83 23.90
C ASN A 7 27.82 -18.43 24.43
N HIS A 8 28.83 -17.63 24.78
CA HIS A 8 28.65 -16.25 25.26
C HIS A 8 28.22 -15.23 24.16
N SER A 9 27.98 -15.64 22.90
CA SER A 9 27.68 -14.68 21.82
C SER A 9 26.22 -14.21 21.80
N ARG A 10 25.25 -15.03 22.22
CA ARG A 10 23.81 -14.67 22.20
C ARG A 10 23.44 -13.59 23.22
N ARG A 11 24.14 -13.51 24.36
CA ARG A 11 23.87 -12.50 25.42
C ARG A 11 24.44 -11.11 25.13
N ARG A 12 25.38 -10.98 24.18
CA ARG A 12 25.86 -9.66 23.72
C ARG A 12 25.10 -9.14 22.51
N PHE A 13 24.49 -10.00 21.69
CA PHE A 13 23.69 -9.55 20.55
C PHE A 13 22.42 -8.77 20.97
N LEU A 14 21.78 -9.17 22.08
CA LEU A 14 20.66 -8.42 22.67
C LEU A 14 21.06 -7.14 23.42
N LYS A 15 22.37 -6.86 23.57
CA LYS A 15 22.89 -5.58 24.09
C LYS A 15 23.30 -4.61 22.97
N GLY A 16 23.21 -5.02 21.70
CA GLY A 16 23.59 -4.19 20.54
C GLY A 16 22.47 -3.29 20.00
N ALA A 17 21.32 -3.24 20.65
CA ALA A 17 20.19 -2.37 20.30
C ALA A 17 19.91 -1.35 21.42
N ALA A 18 20.95 -0.74 21.97
CA ALA A 18 20.82 0.40 22.86
C ALA A 18 20.53 1.66 22.00
N GLY A 19 19.42 2.32 22.25
CA GLY A 19 18.99 3.49 21.48
C GLY A 19 17.63 4.02 21.94
N LEU A 20 17.43 5.33 21.82
CA LEU A 20 16.14 5.96 22.09
C LEU A 20 15.17 5.58 20.99
N THR A 21 13.97 5.19 21.40
CA THR A 21 12.93 4.82 20.47
C THR A 21 11.60 5.36 20.99
N LEU A 22 10.68 5.75 20.09
CA LEU A 22 9.33 6.15 20.49
C LEU A 22 8.16 5.44 19.79
N ALA A 23 7.13 5.15 20.60
CA ALA A 23 5.80 4.76 20.18
C ALA A 23 4.76 5.74 20.72
N ILE A 24 3.82 6.15 19.86
CA ILE A 24 2.67 6.98 20.25
C ILE A 24 1.40 6.23 19.88
N TYR A 25 0.69 5.83 20.93
CA TYR A 25 -0.61 5.20 20.85
C TYR A 25 -1.69 6.25 21.09
N PHE A 26 -2.65 6.34 20.18
CA PHE A 26 -3.88 7.11 20.41
C PHE A 26 -4.97 6.13 20.87
N PRO A 27 -5.36 6.11 22.16
CA PRO A 27 -6.57 5.39 22.54
C PRO A 27 -7.77 6.05 21.86
N TRP A 28 -8.50 5.29 21.06
CA TRP A 28 -9.79 5.72 20.54
C TRP A 28 -10.88 5.34 21.54
N SER A 29 -11.43 6.34 22.22
CA SER A 29 -12.66 6.23 22.99
C SER A 29 -13.85 6.10 22.04
N PHE A 30 -14.34 4.88 21.84
CA PHE A 30 -15.77 4.67 21.63
C PHE A 30 -16.37 4.30 23.00
N ALA A 31 -17.19 5.17 23.56
CA ALA A 31 -18.22 4.75 24.52
C ALA A 31 -19.25 3.92 23.70
N GLN A 32 -19.76 2.74 24.10
CA GLN A 32 -19.89 2.10 25.40
C GLN A 32 -19.74 0.56 25.28
N ASP A 33 -19.41 -0.05 26.42
CA ASP A 33 -19.59 -1.45 26.83
C ASP A 33 -18.88 -2.59 26.09
N ALA A 34 -17.66 -2.87 26.56
CA ALA A 34 -17.26 -4.23 26.93
C ALA A 34 -16.09 -4.20 27.92
N GLN A 35 -16.40 -4.35 29.21
CA GLN A 35 -15.44 -4.76 30.22
C GLN A 35 -14.93 -6.17 29.87
N LYS A 36 -13.74 -6.26 29.28
CA LYS A 36 -12.88 -7.45 29.36
C LYS A 36 -11.46 -6.96 29.61
N GLN A 37 -10.83 -7.51 30.65
CA GLN A 37 -9.45 -7.25 31.05
C GLN A 37 -8.55 -7.10 29.82
N ALA A 38 -8.18 -5.86 29.51
CA ALA A 38 -6.96 -5.59 28.75
C ALA A 38 -5.81 -5.94 29.71
N ALA A 39 -5.12 -7.04 29.42
CA ALA A 39 -3.77 -7.23 29.93
C ALA A 39 -3.01 -5.94 29.65
N SER A 40 -2.34 -5.39 30.67
CA SER A 40 -1.57 -4.16 30.61
C SER A 40 -0.74 -4.13 29.34
N ALA A 41 -1.11 -3.29 28.37
CA ALA A 41 -0.30 -3.06 27.19
C ALA A 41 1.00 -2.39 27.68
N THR A 42 2.06 -3.20 27.75
CA THR A 42 3.40 -2.74 28.10
C THR A 42 3.79 -1.67 27.10
N PHE A 43 4.13 -0.48 27.60
CA PHE A 43 4.72 0.59 26.80
C PHE A 43 6.00 0.06 26.14
N GLU A 44 5.95 -0.19 24.83
CA GLU A 44 7.12 -0.57 24.04
C GLU A 44 7.57 0.66 23.26
N PRO A 45 8.75 1.23 23.55
CA PRO A 45 9.20 2.46 22.94
C PRO A 45 9.41 2.36 21.42
N ASN A 46 9.17 1.25 20.72
CA ASN A 46 9.87 1.00 19.45
C ASN A 46 9.14 1.23 18.10
N ALA A 47 8.00 1.91 18.07
CA ALA A 47 7.15 1.80 16.87
C ALA A 47 7.65 2.60 15.65
N PHE A 48 7.82 3.93 15.72
CA PHE A 48 7.93 4.76 14.50
C PHE A 48 9.28 5.43 14.27
N LEU A 49 10.12 5.51 15.30
CA LEU A 49 11.39 6.23 15.27
C LEU A 49 12.41 5.50 16.14
N ARG A 50 13.58 5.18 15.57
CA ARG A 50 14.75 4.66 16.28
C ARG A 50 15.95 5.59 16.09
N ILE A 51 16.63 5.91 17.19
CA ILE A 51 17.89 6.65 17.19
C ILE A 51 19.00 5.71 17.64
N GLY A 52 19.96 5.44 16.76
CA GLY A 52 21.13 4.61 17.06
C GLY A 52 22.22 5.40 17.79
N GLU A 53 23.09 4.69 18.51
CA GLU A 53 24.29 5.27 19.13
C GLU A 53 25.28 5.86 18.10
N ASP A 54 25.13 5.50 16.82
CA ASP A 54 25.85 6.03 15.66
C ASP A 54 25.23 7.31 15.06
N ASP A 55 24.32 7.95 15.80
CA ASP A 55 23.48 9.08 15.37
C ASP A 55 22.46 8.75 14.27
N SER A 56 22.32 7.51 13.84
CA SER A 56 21.36 7.16 12.78
C SER A 56 19.93 7.38 13.27
N VAL A 57 19.13 8.08 12.45
CA VAL A 57 17.70 8.33 12.73
C VAL A 57 16.88 7.48 11.78
N THR A 58 16.41 6.32 12.22
CA THR A 58 15.58 5.43 11.41
C THR A 58 14.10 5.71 11.63
N VAL A 59 13.40 6.12 10.57
CA VAL A 59 11.93 6.26 10.55
C VAL A 59 11.31 4.96 10.04
N ILE A 60 10.39 4.41 10.82
CA ILE A 60 9.70 3.15 10.49
C ILE A 60 8.39 3.48 9.75
N ALA A 61 8.35 3.21 8.46
CA ALA A 61 7.25 3.56 7.57
C ALA A 61 6.20 2.44 7.48
N LYS A 62 5.00 2.73 8.01
CA LYS A 62 3.82 1.84 7.90
C LYS A 62 3.12 1.83 6.54
N HIS A 63 3.61 2.64 5.60
CA HIS A 63 3.11 2.73 4.22
C HIS A 63 4.14 2.13 3.25
N LEU A 64 3.75 1.84 2.01
CA LEU A 64 4.60 1.31 0.95
C LEU A 64 5.17 2.44 0.10
N GLU A 65 6.47 2.37 -0.22
CA GLU A 65 7.10 3.22 -1.23
C GLU A 65 7.06 2.52 -2.60
N MET A 66 6.33 3.13 -3.53
CA MET A 66 6.09 2.59 -4.88
C MET A 66 6.38 3.60 -5.99
N GLY A 67 7.20 4.61 -5.71
CA GLY A 67 7.60 5.69 -6.62
C GLY A 67 7.12 7.09 -6.19
N GLN A 68 6.10 7.14 -5.33
CA GLN A 68 5.41 8.37 -4.91
C GLN A 68 6.17 9.24 -3.89
N GLY A 69 7.23 8.74 -3.25
CA GLY A 69 8.04 9.52 -2.30
C GLY A 69 7.46 9.56 -0.89
N THR A 70 6.61 8.60 -0.55
CA THR A 70 6.04 8.42 0.79
C THR A 70 7.13 8.25 1.84
N TYR A 71 8.17 7.46 1.59
CA TYR A 71 9.26 7.29 2.57
C TYR A 71 9.93 8.61 2.90
N THR A 72 10.25 9.39 1.87
CA THR A 72 10.82 10.72 2.04
C THR A 72 9.87 11.61 2.86
N GLY A 73 8.60 11.72 2.46
CA GLY A 73 7.65 12.60 3.15
C GLY A 73 7.40 12.23 4.62
N LEU A 74 7.25 10.93 4.92
CA LEU A 74 7.09 10.46 6.31
C LEU A 74 8.36 10.75 7.13
N ALA A 75 9.54 10.55 6.54
CA ALA A 75 10.81 10.83 7.20
C ALA A 75 11.02 12.32 7.47
N THR A 76 10.60 13.19 6.54
CA THR A 76 10.66 14.65 6.68
C THR A 76 9.86 15.12 7.90
N ILE A 77 8.67 14.57 8.12
CA ILE A 77 7.83 14.94 9.26
C ILE A 77 8.52 14.66 10.58
N VAL A 78 9.09 13.46 10.73
CA VAL A 78 9.80 13.08 11.95
C VAL A 78 11.07 13.90 12.12
N ALA A 79 11.86 14.05 11.07
CA ALA A 79 13.12 14.80 11.10
C ALA A 79 12.92 16.29 11.43
N GLU A 80 11.83 16.89 10.89
CA GLU A 80 11.44 18.26 11.19
C GLU A 80 11.20 18.44 12.69
N GLU A 81 10.33 17.63 13.28
CA GLU A 81 10.04 17.73 14.71
C GLU A 81 11.20 17.25 15.58
N LEU A 82 12.11 16.42 15.08
CA LEU A 82 13.27 16.01 15.84
C LEU A 82 14.40 17.06 15.84
N ASP A 83 14.41 18.00 14.88
CA ASP A 83 15.58 18.80 14.50
C ASP A 83 16.79 17.91 14.12
N ALA A 84 16.52 16.79 13.45
CA ALA A 84 17.56 15.88 12.97
C ALA A 84 18.31 16.45 11.76
N ASP A 85 19.60 16.17 11.64
CA ASP A 85 20.30 16.36 10.38
C ASP A 85 19.71 15.38 9.35
N TRP A 86 19.27 15.91 8.21
CA TRP A 86 18.74 15.10 7.14
C TRP A 86 19.73 14.01 6.73
N SER A 87 21.05 14.25 6.75
CA SER A 87 22.05 13.25 6.36
C SER A 87 22.04 11.98 7.24
N GLN A 88 21.55 12.08 8.49
CA GLN A 88 21.45 10.98 9.46
C GLN A 88 20.19 10.14 9.29
N VAL A 89 19.18 10.67 8.59
CA VAL A 89 17.87 10.04 8.49
C VAL A 89 17.87 8.87 7.50
N ARG A 90 17.27 7.76 7.91
CA ARG A 90 17.04 6.52 7.14
C ARG A 90 15.56 6.14 7.23
N VAL A 91 15.07 5.36 6.28
CA VAL A 91 13.70 4.84 6.31
C VAL A 91 13.73 3.33 6.19
N GLN A 92 12.94 2.66 7.01
CA GLN A 92 12.74 1.22 6.97
C GLN A 92 11.24 0.93 6.94
N SER A 93 10.82 -0.07 6.17
CA SER A 93 9.40 -0.46 6.22
C SER A 93 9.05 -1.10 7.56
N ALA A 94 7.87 -0.78 8.07
CA ALA A 94 7.33 -1.44 9.25
C ALA A 94 7.04 -2.93 8.96
N PRO A 95 7.22 -3.83 9.95
CA PRO A 95 6.67 -5.18 9.85
C PRO A 95 5.14 -5.13 9.73
N ALA A 96 4.53 -6.22 9.29
CA ALA A 96 3.09 -6.40 9.31
C ALA A 96 2.60 -6.57 10.76
N ASP A 97 2.11 -5.50 11.37
CA ASP A 97 1.56 -5.51 12.72
C ASP A 97 0.50 -4.40 12.86
N ALA A 98 -0.77 -4.79 12.75
CA ALA A 98 -1.90 -3.86 12.83
C ALA A 98 -2.06 -3.22 14.22
N SER A 99 -1.52 -3.82 15.28
CA SER A 99 -1.62 -3.25 16.63
C SER A 99 -0.75 -2.00 16.79
N ARG A 100 0.34 -1.90 16.02
CA ARG A 100 1.31 -0.80 16.06
C ARG A 100 1.24 0.12 14.84
N TYR A 101 1.01 -0.47 13.66
CA TYR A 101 1.21 0.19 12.36
C TYR A 101 -0.08 0.33 11.55
N ASN A 102 -1.23 0.32 12.20
CA ASN A 102 -2.47 0.55 11.49
C ASN A 102 -2.52 1.92 10.82
N ASN A 103 -3.17 1.95 9.67
CA ASN A 103 -3.67 3.16 9.08
C ASN A 103 -4.89 3.60 9.90
N LEU A 104 -4.77 4.72 10.61
CA LEU A 104 -5.81 5.24 11.52
C LEU A 104 -7.16 5.54 10.83
N GLN A 105 -7.18 5.73 9.51
CA GLN A 105 -8.42 5.89 8.75
C GLN A 105 -9.06 4.54 8.42
N TRP A 106 -8.30 3.44 8.55
CA TRP A 106 -8.66 2.10 8.13
C TRP A 106 -8.90 1.11 9.28
N GLY A 107 -8.96 1.56 10.53
CA GLY A 107 -9.18 0.67 11.68
C GLY A 107 -7.95 -0.21 11.94
N PRO A 108 -8.08 -1.50 12.29
CA PRO A 108 -6.93 -2.37 12.60
C PRO A 108 -6.30 -2.95 11.33
N MET A 109 -5.89 -2.09 10.39
CA MET A 109 -5.28 -2.54 9.13
C MET A 109 -4.13 -1.63 8.73
N GLN A 110 -3.00 -2.24 8.36
CA GLN A 110 -1.83 -1.57 7.79
C GLN A 110 -1.89 -1.65 6.27
N GLY A 111 -1.60 -0.52 5.61
CA GLY A 111 -1.60 -0.47 4.15
C GLY A 111 -1.58 0.94 3.59
N THR A 112 -1.44 1.00 2.27
CA THR A 112 -1.34 2.25 1.50
C THR A 112 -2.44 2.35 0.45
N GLY A 113 -3.23 3.43 0.53
CA GLY A 113 -4.27 3.73 -0.45
C GLY A 113 -5.05 4.99 -0.07
N GLY A 114 -5.93 5.45 -0.97
CA GLY A 114 -6.79 6.62 -0.74
C GLY A 114 -6.01 7.91 -0.44
N SER A 115 -4.78 8.04 -0.93
CA SER A 115 -3.86 9.17 -0.64
C SER A 115 -3.64 9.41 0.87
N SER A 116 -3.75 8.36 1.67
CA SER A 116 -3.74 8.49 3.13
C SER A 116 -2.34 8.63 3.74
N ALA A 117 -1.25 8.28 3.05
CA ALA A 117 0.06 8.14 3.69
C ALA A 117 0.49 9.34 4.56
N ILE A 118 0.51 10.54 3.98
CA ILE A 118 0.87 11.77 4.71
C ILE A 118 -0.25 12.20 5.64
N ALA A 119 -1.49 12.33 5.14
CA ALA A 119 -2.62 12.83 5.92
C ALA A 119 -2.95 11.97 7.15
N ASN A 120 -2.75 10.65 7.06
CA ASN A 120 -2.93 9.70 8.15
C ASN A 120 -1.82 9.78 9.20
N SER A 121 -0.58 9.99 8.74
CA SER A 121 0.60 9.88 9.60
C SER A 121 1.05 11.23 10.16
N TRP A 122 0.50 12.34 9.65
CA TRP A 122 0.93 13.71 9.97
C TRP A 122 1.08 13.92 11.47
N GLU A 123 -0.01 13.79 12.22
CA GLU A 123 0.00 14.07 13.65
C GLU A 123 0.84 13.04 14.43
N GLN A 124 0.67 11.75 14.12
CA GLN A 124 1.38 10.66 14.78
C GLN A 124 2.90 10.79 14.67
N LEU A 125 3.42 11.11 13.48
CA LEU A 125 4.86 11.23 13.24
C LEU A 125 5.42 12.55 13.77
N ARG A 126 4.63 13.62 13.77
CA ARG A 126 5.06 14.88 14.38
C ARG A 126 5.25 14.73 15.87
N GLN A 127 4.27 14.13 16.54
CA GLN A 127 4.38 13.83 17.96
C GLN A 127 5.56 12.88 18.22
N ALA A 128 5.79 11.86 17.38
CA ALA A 128 6.92 10.95 17.58
C ALA A 128 8.27 11.67 17.53
N GLY A 129 8.47 12.58 16.57
CA GLY A 129 9.68 13.40 16.48
C GLY A 129 9.83 14.37 17.67
N ALA A 130 8.77 15.08 18.05
CA ALA A 130 8.80 16.05 19.14
C ALA A 130 9.02 15.39 20.50
N THR A 131 8.43 14.23 20.74
CA THR A 131 8.64 13.42 21.95
C THR A 131 10.09 12.92 22.01
N ALA A 132 10.70 12.52 20.88
CA ALA A 132 12.10 12.08 20.89
C ALA A 132 13.03 13.24 21.23
N ARG A 133 12.77 14.41 20.62
CA ARG A 133 13.49 15.63 20.92
C ARG A 133 13.41 15.97 22.41
N ALA A 134 12.22 15.89 23.01
CA ALA A 134 12.02 16.17 24.43
C ALA A 134 12.78 15.18 25.34
N MET A 135 12.76 13.88 25.02
CA MET A 135 13.52 12.87 25.79
C MET A 135 15.04 13.06 25.65
N LEU A 136 15.54 13.41 24.47
CA LEU A 136 16.96 13.76 24.27
C LEU A 136 17.36 14.99 25.08
N VAL A 137 16.51 16.03 25.07
CA VAL A 137 16.73 17.25 25.85
C VAL A 137 16.72 16.94 27.35
N ALA A 138 15.80 16.11 27.83
CA ALA A 138 15.74 15.68 29.23
C ALA A 138 17.01 14.92 29.65
N ALA A 139 17.49 13.98 28.81
CA ALA A 139 18.73 13.26 29.05
C ALA A 139 19.95 14.20 29.07
N ALA A 140 20.02 15.17 28.14
CA ALA A 140 21.08 16.18 28.13
C ALA A 140 21.02 17.09 29.36
N ALA A 141 19.83 17.54 29.76
CA ALA A 141 19.60 18.37 30.94
C ALA A 141 20.04 17.65 32.21
N GLN A 142 19.67 16.37 32.36
CA GLN A 142 20.10 15.53 33.47
C GLN A 142 21.62 15.35 33.48
N ARG A 143 22.22 15.01 32.33
CA ARG A 143 23.68 14.80 32.19
C ARG A 143 24.47 16.09 32.48
N TRP A 144 23.96 17.24 32.07
CA TRP A 144 24.63 18.52 32.23
C TRP A 144 24.24 19.25 33.51
N GLN A 145 23.23 18.79 34.25
CA GLN A 145 22.67 19.44 35.42
C GLN A 145 22.26 20.90 35.13
N VAL A 146 21.54 21.10 34.03
CA VAL A 146 21.02 22.41 33.57
C VAL A 146 19.52 22.31 33.30
N PRO A 147 18.78 23.44 33.30
CA PRO A 147 17.38 23.43 32.90
C PRO A 147 17.19 22.94 31.45
N ALA A 148 16.11 22.22 31.18
CA ALA A 148 15.83 21.67 29.85
C ALA A 148 15.60 22.78 28.80
N GLU A 149 14.97 23.87 29.22
CA GLU A 149 14.65 25.05 28.42
C GLU A 149 15.88 25.85 27.98
N SER A 150 17.05 25.65 28.61
CA SER A 150 18.29 26.30 28.19
C SER A 150 19.04 25.52 27.11
N ILE A 151 18.54 24.34 26.72
CA ILE A 151 19.14 23.48 25.70
C ILE A 151 18.47 23.73 24.34
N THR A 152 19.28 23.95 23.31
CA THR A 152 18.82 24.05 21.93
C THR A 152 19.14 22.77 21.16
N VAL A 153 18.30 22.45 20.17
CA VAL A 153 18.50 21.30 19.27
C VAL A 153 18.52 21.81 17.84
N ALA A 154 19.56 21.44 17.09
CA ALA A 154 19.66 21.72 15.66
C ALA A 154 20.56 20.68 15.00
N GLU A 155 20.12 20.16 13.85
CA GLU A 155 20.91 19.28 12.98
C GLU A 155 21.51 18.08 13.73
N GLY A 156 20.71 17.42 14.57
CA GLY A 156 21.13 16.24 15.32
C GLY A 156 22.04 16.53 16.52
N VAL A 157 22.23 17.79 16.90
CA VAL A 157 23.11 18.21 18.00
C VAL A 157 22.34 19.00 19.04
N LEU A 158 22.47 18.59 20.30
CA LEU A 158 22.00 19.32 21.46
C LEU A 158 23.10 20.22 21.98
N ARG A 159 22.78 21.46 22.33
CA ARG A 159 23.74 22.47 22.81
C ARG A 159 23.19 23.18 24.04
N HIS A 160 24.04 23.45 25.02
CA HIS A 160 23.75 24.36 26.12
C HIS A 160 24.63 25.62 25.98
N PRO A 161 24.16 26.67 25.26
CA PRO A 161 24.97 27.83 24.90
C PRO A 161 25.69 28.51 26.07
N PRO A 162 25.09 28.70 27.26
CA PRO A 162 25.77 29.34 28.38
C PRO A 162 27.04 28.62 28.85
N SER A 163 27.09 27.29 28.70
CA SER A 163 28.25 26.48 29.14
C SER A 163 29.15 26.02 28.00
N GLY A 164 28.73 26.16 26.74
CA GLY A 164 29.40 25.59 25.58
C GLY A 164 29.31 24.06 25.44
N ARG A 165 28.62 23.35 26.34
CA ARG A 165 28.43 21.89 26.25
C ARG A 165 27.58 21.51 25.04
N GLN A 166 27.92 20.39 24.43
CA GLN A 166 27.19 19.81 23.30
C GLN A 166 27.22 18.29 23.36
N ALA A 167 26.22 17.64 22.76
CA ALA A 167 26.19 16.20 22.53
C ALA A 167 25.35 15.90 21.28
N ARG A 168 25.70 14.84 20.57
CA ARG A 168 24.96 14.34 19.41
C ARG A 168 23.85 13.38 19.87
N PHE A 169 22.91 13.09 18.97
CA PHE A 169 21.79 12.19 19.26
C PHE A 169 22.24 10.81 19.75
N GLY A 170 23.23 10.20 19.09
CA GLY A 170 23.72 8.87 19.45
C GLY A 170 24.34 8.81 20.85
N GLU A 171 25.06 9.85 21.24
CA GLU A 171 25.67 9.96 22.58
C GLU A 171 24.64 10.02 23.71
N LEU A 172 23.41 10.43 23.41
CA LEU A 172 22.31 10.56 24.36
C LEU A 172 21.25 9.47 24.19
N ALA A 173 21.31 8.67 23.12
CA ALA A 173 20.24 7.74 22.76
C ALA A 173 19.93 6.75 23.89
N GLY A 174 20.94 6.13 24.50
CA GLY A 174 20.75 5.23 25.64
C GLY A 174 20.12 5.91 26.85
N ALA A 175 20.66 7.07 27.27
CA ALA A 175 20.14 7.82 28.42
C ALA A 175 18.74 8.41 28.17
N ALA A 176 18.44 8.78 26.93
CA ALA A 176 17.13 9.26 26.52
C ALA A 176 16.08 8.15 26.56
N ALA A 177 16.44 6.90 26.23
CA ALA A 177 15.53 5.76 26.35
C ALA A 177 15.06 5.49 27.79
N GLU A 178 15.83 5.93 28.79
CA GLU A 178 15.51 5.80 30.21
C GLU A 178 14.69 6.98 30.75
N GLN A 179 14.48 8.04 29.95
CA GLN A 179 13.67 9.18 30.37
C GLN A 179 12.19 8.81 30.38
N ALA A 180 11.44 9.44 31.29
CA ALA A 180 9.99 9.39 31.25
C ALA A 180 9.48 10.00 29.94
N VAL A 181 8.52 9.33 29.31
CA VAL A 181 7.86 9.84 28.11
C VAL A 181 6.98 11.03 28.51
N PRO A 182 7.19 12.23 27.93
CA PRO A 182 6.34 13.36 28.22
C PRO A 182 4.88 13.09 27.81
N GLU A 183 3.94 13.42 28.70
CA GLU A 183 2.49 13.31 28.39
C GLU A 183 2.07 14.27 27.28
N GLN A 184 2.72 15.44 27.21
CA GLN A 184 2.46 16.47 26.21
C GLN A 184 3.77 17.01 25.67
N VAL A 185 3.78 17.29 24.37
CA VAL A 185 4.91 17.90 23.67
C VAL A 185 4.43 19.03 22.80
N ARG A 186 5.21 20.12 22.76
CA ARG A 186 4.98 21.20 21.81
C ARG A 186 5.45 20.76 20.43
N LEU A 187 4.53 20.74 19.48
CA LEU A 187 4.84 20.61 18.07
C LEU A 187 5.29 21.96 17.50
N LYS A 188 6.14 21.94 16.48
CA LYS A 188 6.58 23.15 15.78
C LYS A 188 5.41 23.83 15.06
N GLU A 189 5.41 25.15 14.94
CA GLU A 189 4.48 25.84 14.04
C GLU A 189 5.04 25.83 12.61
N PRO A 190 4.19 25.99 11.57
CA PRO A 190 4.66 26.02 10.18
C PRO A 190 5.77 27.04 9.90
N SER A 191 5.80 28.15 10.65
CA SER A 191 6.86 29.16 10.56
C SER A 191 8.22 28.70 11.10
N GLU A 192 8.26 27.62 11.88
CA GLU A 192 9.47 27.02 12.45
C GLU A 192 10.01 25.86 11.59
N PHE A 193 9.29 25.47 10.53
CA PHE A 193 9.69 24.38 9.67
C PHE A 193 10.93 24.72 8.83
N LYS A 194 11.90 23.79 8.82
CA LYS A 194 13.16 23.91 8.06
C LYS A 194 13.27 22.92 6.91
N LEU A 195 12.60 21.77 7.01
CA LEU A 195 12.59 20.70 6.01
C LEU A 195 11.22 20.63 5.29
N ILE A 196 10.12 20.75 6.03
CA ILE A 196 8.77 20.72 5.45
C ILE A 196 8.56 21.96 4.59
N GLY A 197 8.08 21.75 3.36
CA GLY A 197 7.89 22.82 2.37
C GLY A 197 9.15 23.20 1.59
N GLN A 198 10.30 22.62 1.93
CA GLN A 198 11.56 22.84 1.21
C GLN A 198 11.83 21.74 0.18
N ARG A 199 12.68 22.08 -0.80
CA ARG A 199 13.20 21.10 -1.75
C ARG A 199 14.37 20.34 -1.13
N ILE A 200 14.12 19.15 -0.63
CA ILE A 200 15.13 18.26 -0.05
C ILE A 200 15.39 17.03 -0.93
N ALA A 201 16.58 16.45 -0.80
CA ALA A 201 16.93 15.22 -1.51
C ALA A 201 16.10 14.04 -0.98
N ARG A 202 15.51 13.26 -1.88
CA ARG A 202 14.73 12.06 -1.56
C ARG A 202 15.59 10.98 -0.94
N LYS A 203 15.05 10.29 0.07
CA LYS A 203 15.74 9.20 0.77
C LYS A 203 15.94 7.96 -0.07
N ASP A 204 15.01 7.74 -1.00
CA ASP A 204 14.97 6.57 -1.87
C ASP A 204 15.64 6.82 -3.23
N SER A 205 16.12 8.03 -3.52
CA SER A 205 16.75 8.35 -4.80
C SER A 205 18.12 7.71 -5.01
N PRO A 206 19.09 7.77 -4.06
CA PRO A 206 20.44 7.26 -4.30
C PRO A 206 20.46 5.80 -4.75
N GLU A 207 19.71 4.95 -4.06
CA GLU A 207 19.62 3.52 -4.38
C GLU A 207 18.88 3.22 -5.69
N LYS A 208 17.89 4.04 -6.07
CA LYS A 208 17.15 3.88 -7.32
C LYS A 208 17.96 4.28 -8.55
N ILE A 209 18.83 5.28 -8.44
CA ILE A 209 19.62 5.77 -9.59
C ILE A 209 20.92 5.00 -9.80
N ASN A 210 21.44 4.31 -8.78
CA ASN A 210 22.68 3.52 -8.89
C ASN A 210 22.41 2.00 -8.99
N GLY A 211 21.14 1.58 -9.02
CA GLY A 211 20.75 0.17 -9.15
C GLY A 211 20.92 -0.69 -7.89
N SER A 212 21.10 -0.08 -6.71
CA SER A 212 21.20 -0.82 -5.43
C SER A 212 19.86 -0.97 -4.70
N ALA A 213 18.80 -0.30 -5.17
CA ALA A 213 17.45 -0.48 -4.65
C ALA A 213 16.99 -1.92 -4.86
N ILE A 214 16.50 -2.57 -3.79
CA ILE A 214 16.01 -3.95 -3.83
C ILE A 214 14.51 -3.98 -4.08
N TYR A 215 14.12 -4.58 -5.19
CA TYR A 215 12.76 -4.96 -5.54
C TYR A 215 12.60 -6.48 -5.41
N THR A 216 11.37 -6.99 -5.57
CA THR A 216 11.11 -8.44 -5.44
C THR A 216 11.96 -9.28 -6.40
N GLN A 217 12.23 -8.76 -7.60
CA GLN A 217 13.00 -9.49 -8.62
C GLN A 217 14.46 -9.70 -8.23
N ASP A 218 15.01 -8.80 -7.41
CA ASP A 218 16.39 -8.84 -6.93
C ASP A 218 16.57 -9.83 -5.77
N ILE A 219 15.49 -10.40 -5.25
CA ILE A 219 15.57 -11.43 -4.22
C ILE A 219 16.07 -12.74 -4.85
N HIS A 220 17.15 -13.24 -4.26
CA HIS A 220 17.77 -14.53 -4.55
C HIS A 220 18.01 -15.26 -3.23
N LEU A 221 17.28 -16.34 -3.00
CA LEU A 221 17.49 -17.22 -1.85
C LEU A 221 18.23 -18.49 -2.29
N PRO A 222 18.97 -19.15 -1.38
CA PRO A 222 19.53 -20.47 -1.64
C PRO A 222 18.43 -21.44 -2.11
N ASP A 223 18.75 -22.22 -3.14
CA ASP A 223 17.88 -23.26 -3.73
C ASP A 223 16.51 -22.75 -4.25
N MET A 224 16.35 -21.44 -4.42
CA MET A 224 15.11 -20.83 -4.88
C MET A 224 14.75 -21.24 -6.31
N LEU A 225 13.49 -21.62 -6.51
CA LEU A 225 12.91 -21.86 -7.82
C LEU A 225 12.17 -20.62 -8.32
N THR A 226 12.20 -20.38 -9.62
CA THR A 226 11.34 -19.40 -10.28
C THR A 226 10.13 -20.10 -10.85
N ALA A 227 8.94 -19.59 -10.56
CA ALA A 227 7.68 -20.10 -11.08
C ALA A 227 7.07 -19.12 -12.09
N VAL A 228 6.63 -19.66 -13.22
CA VAL A 228 5.84 -18.95 -14.24
C VAL A 228 4.57 -19.77 -14.47
N VAL A 229 3.41 -19.13 -14.44
CA VAL A 229 2.10 -19.81 -14.43
C VAL A 229 1.45 -19.70 -15.79
N ALA A 230 0.90 -20.82 -16.29
CA ALA A 230 -0.09 -20.83 -17.35
C ALA A 230 -1.46 -20.51 -16.74
N HIS A 231 -1.99 -19.33 -17.04
CA HIS A 231 -3.31 -18.89 -16.60
C HIS A 231 -4.40 -19.24 -17.61
N PRO A 232 -5.67 -19.39 -17.17
CA PRO A 232 -6.79 -19.63 -18.07
C PRO A 232 -7.01 -18.47 -19.05
N PRO A 233 -7.48 -18.76 -20.28
CA PRO A 233 -7.80 -17.72 -21.26
C PRO A 233 -9.04 -16.88 -20.88
N ARG A 234 -9.79 -17.29 -19.85
CA ARG A 234 -10.99 -16.60 -19.36
C ARG A 234 -11.05 -16.58 -17.83
N PHE A 235 -11.48 -15.45 -17.29
CA PHE A 235 -11.75 -15.32 -15.85
C PHE A 235 -12.76 -16.36 -15.37
N GLY A 236 -12.39 -17.14 -14.35
CA GLY A 236 -13.24 -18.16 -13.75
C GLY A 236 -13.21 -19.53 -14.42
N ALA A 237 -12.41 -19.71 -15.49
CA ALA A 237 -12.11 -21.06 -15.97
C ALA A 237 -11.12 -21.77 -15.03
N LEU A 238 -11.19 -23.10 -15.00
CA LEU A 238 -10.36 -23.97 -14.16
C LEU A 238 -9.56 -24.93 -15.03
N VAL A 239 -8.49 -25.50 -14.49
CA VAL A 239 -7.76 -26.59 -15.16
C VAL A 239 -8.69 -27.82 -15.22
N ALA A 240 -8.88 -28.38 -16.41
CA ALA A 240 -9.58 -29.65 -16.60
C ALA A 240 -8.60 -30.81 -16.65
N SER A 241 -7.51 -30.63 -17.41
CA SER A 241 -6.38 -31.55 -17.50
C SER A 241 -5.18 -30.84 -18.15
N PHE A 242 -3.97 -31.36 -17.96
CA PHE A 242 -2.78 -30.88 -18.65
C PHE A 242 -1.77 -32.02 -18.85
N ASP A 243 -0.89 -31.87 -19.84
CA ASP A 243 0.27 -32.76 -20.03
C ASP A 243 1.56 -32.04 -19.59
N PRO A 244 2.23 -32.49 -18.51
CA PRO A 244 3.48 -31.90 -18.06
C PRO A 244 4.70 -32.35 -18.88
N ALA A 245 4.62 -33.44 -19.66
CA ALA A 245 5.78 -34.07 -20.26
C ALA A 245 6.59 -33.14 -21.19
N PRO A 246 5.98 -32.32 -22.06
CA PRO A 246 6.74 -31.38 -22.91
C PRO A 246 7.50 -30.33 -22.11
N ALA A 247 6.93 -29.85 -21.01
CA ALA A 247 7.58 -28.88 -20.13
C ALA A 247 8.75 -29.53 -19.37
N LEU A 248 8.54 -30.73 -18.82
CA LEU A 248 9.58 -31.48 -18.10
C LEU A 248 10.73 -31.96 -18.99
N ALA A 249 10.52 -32.05 -20.31
CA ALA A 249 11.58 -32.37 -21.27
C ALA A 249 12.55 -31.21 -21.52
N ILE A 250 12.24 -29.99 -21.08
CA ILE A 250 13.12 -28.83 -21.21
C ILE A 250 14.13 -28.84 -20.06
N ASP A 251 15.41 -28.92 -20.41
CA ASP A 251 16.50 -28.88 -19.43
C ASP A 251 16.41 -27.66 -18.50
N GLY A 252 16.55 -27.91 -17.20
CA GLY A 252 16.42 -26.91 -16.14
C GLY A 252 15.00 -26.68 -15.61
N VAL A 253 13.95 -27.22 -16.26
CA VAL A 253 12.62 -27.34 -15.62
C VAL A 253 12.71 -28.39 -14.53
N VAL A 254 12.30 -28.01 -13.33
CA VAL A 254 12.39 -28.87 -12.14
C VAL A 254 11.08 -29.60 -11.89
N GLU A 255 9.95 -28.89 -12.02
CA GLU A 255 8.65 -29.43 -11.66
C GLU A 255 7.51 -28.66 -12.34
N VAL A 256 6.38 -29.34 -12.51
CA VAL A 256 5.13 -28.75 -13.01
C VAL A 256 4.02 -29.14 -12.05
N VAL A 257 3.32 -28.15 -11.49
CA VAL A 257 2.27 -28.37 -10.49
C VAL A 257 0.99 -27.65 -10.87
N GLU A 258 -0.15 -28.29 -10.62
CA GLU A 258 -1.46 -27.65 -10.71
C GLU A 258 -1.73 -26.81 -9.46
N ILE A 259 -2.26 -25.61 -9.66
CA ILE A 259 -2.75 -24.72 -8.60
C ILE A 259 -4.18 -24.28 -8.93
N PRO A 260 -4.95 -23.72 -7.98
CA PRO A 260 -6.39 -23.49 -8.19
C PRO A 260 -6.77 -22.64 -9.41
N ASN A 261 -5.86 -21.81 -9.90
CA ASN A 261 -6.07 -20.88 -11.00
C ASN A 261 -5.10 -21.10 -12.18
N GLY A 262 -4.43 -22.24 -12.28
CA GLY A 262 -3.55 -22.53 -13.41
C GLY A 262 -2.57 -23.68 -13.21
N VAL A 263 -1.57 -23.75 -14.08
CA VAL A 263 -0.47 -24.72 -14.00
C VAL A 263 0.84 -23.96 -13.87
N ALA A 264 1.56 -24.17 -12.77
CA ALA A 264 2.84 -23.52 -12.51
C ALA A 264 4.00 -24.39 -13.01
N VAL A 265 4.92 -23.79 -13.75
CA VAL A 265 6.19 -24.41 -14.14
C VAL A 265 7.31 -23.81 -13.30
N LEU A 266 8.02 -24.66 -12.57
CA LEU A 266 9.12 -24.28 -11.70
C LEU A 266 10.46 -24.64 -12.37
N ALA A 267 11.37 -23.67 -12.43
CA ALA A 267 12.72 -23.85 -12.96
C ALA A 267 13.75 -23.05 -12.15
N ARG A 268 15.03 -23.17 -12.48
CA ARG A 268 16.11 -22.41 -11.81
C ARG A 268 16.14 -20.92 -12.18
N ASP A 269 15.50 -20.55 -13.28
CA ASP A 269 15.46 -19.19 -13.79
C ASP A 269 14.15 -18.91 -14.56
N THR A 270 13.84 -17.63 -14.75
CA THR A 270 12.62 -17.16 -15.40
C THR A 270 12.50 -17.62 -16.86
N TRP A 271 13.60 -17.65 -17.61
CA TRP A 271 13.56 -17.98 -19.03
C TRP A 271 13.23 -19.45 -19.24
N THR A 272 13.86 -20.32 -18.47
CA THR A 272 13.59 -21.76 -18.48
C THR A 272 12.17 -22.06 -18.02
N ALA A 273 11.69 -21.42 -16.95
CA ALA A 273 10.30 -21.56 -16.48
C ALA A 273 9.29 -21.11 -17.55
N LYS A 274 9.55 -19.99 -18.22
CA LYS A 274 8.73 -19.51 -19.34
C LYS A 274 8.72 -20.50 -20.50
N ARG A 275 9.88 -21.01 -20.93
CA ARG A 275 9.95 -22.01 -22.01
C ARG A 275 9.17 -23.28 -21.66
N GLY A 276 9.28 -23.75 -20.42
CA GLY A 276 8.50 -24.88 -19.93
C GLY A 276 7.00 -24.59 -19.96
N ARG A 277 6.56 -23.42 -19.47
CA ARG A 277 5.15 -23.01 -19.54
C ARG A 277 4.64 -22.98 -20.98
N ASP A 278 5.39 -22.37 -21.88
CA ASP A 278 4.97 -22.21 -23.28
C ASP A 278 4.89 -23.57 -24.03
N ALA A 279 5.51 -24.63 -23.50
CA ALA A 279 5.39 -25.99 -24.02
C ALA A 279 4.19 -26.77 -23.46
N LEU A 280 3.51 -26.26 -22.42
CA LEU A 280 2.34 -26.92 -21.84
C LEU A 280 1.15 -26.90 -22.80
N THR A 281 0.43 -28.01 -22.83
CA THR A 281 -0.94 -28.07 -23.34
C THR A 281 -1.88 -28.23 -22.16
N VAL A 282 -2.74 -27.24 -21.94
CA VAL A 282 -3.71 -27.21 -20.83
C VAL A 282 -5.11 -27.14 -21.40
N GLU A 283 -5.95 -28.09 -21.00
CA GLU A 283 -7.38 -28.09 -21.26
C GLU A 283 -8.10 -27.37 -20.13
N TRP A 284 -8.97 -26.41 -20.48
CA TRP A 284 -9.65 -25.54 -19.52
C TRP A 284 -11.14 -25.87 -19.42
N ASP A 285 -11.64 -26.00 -18.20
CA ASP A 285 -13.08 -26.02 -17.92
C ASP A 285 -13.61 -24.59 -17.84
N GLU A 286 -14.25 -24.15 -18.92
CA GLU A 286 -14.82 -22.81 -19.00
C GLU A 286 -16.28 -22.73 -18.51
N ARG A 287 -16.89 -23.78 -17.94
CA ARG A 287 -18.33 -23.79 -17.62
C ARG A 287 -18.75 -22.59 -16.76
N ALA A 288 -17.93 -22.23 -15.76
CA ALA A 288 -18.15 -21.09 -14.88
C ALA A 288 -17.49 -19.78 -15.36
N ALA A 289 -16.80 -19.79 -16.50
CA ALA A 289 -16.01 -18.65 -16.95
C ALA A 289 -16.87 -17.48 -17.46
N PHE A 290 -16.33 -16.27 -17.32
CA PHE A 290 -16.91 -15.05 -17.87
C PHE A 290 -16.85 -15.06 -19.41
N ARG A 291 -18.00 -14.79 -20.06
CA ARG A 291 -18.16 -14.91 -21.51
C ARG A 291 -18.56 -13.62 -22.24
N LEU A 292 -18.85 -12.55 -21.51
CA LEU A 292 -19.30 -11.31 -22.17
C LEU A 292 -18.11 -10.59 -22.79
N SER A 293 -18.33 -10.03 -23.98
CA SER A 293 -17.43 -9.00 -24.52
C SER A 293 -17.62 -7.67 -23.77
N SER A 294 -16.66 -6.74 -23.90
CA SER A 294 -16.80 -5.40 -23.34
C SER A 294 -18.05 -4.67 -23.85
N ALA A 295 -18.41 -4.85 -25.14
CA ALA A 295 -19.60 -4.26 -25.72
C ALA A 295 -20.89 -4.81 -25.08
N GLN A 296 -20.97 -6.13 -24.88
CA GLN A 296 -22.11 -6.76 -24.19
C GLN A 296 -22.19 -6.36 -22.71
N ALA A 297 -21.05 -6.18 -22.05
CA ALA A 297 -21.01 -5.73 -20.66
C ALA A 297 -21.52 -4.28 -20.53
N PHE A 298 -21.11 -3.37 -21.41
CA PHE A 298 -21.63 -1.99 -21.43
C PHE A 298 -23.12 -1.94 -21.73
N GLU A 299 -23.60 -2.73 -22.69
CA GLU A 299 -25.03 -2.77 -23.00
C GLU A 299 -25.86 -3.18 -21.78
N ARG A 300 -25.40 -4.22 -21.07
CA ARG A 300 -26.01 -4.62 -19.80
C ARG A 300 -25.96 -3.50 -18.75
N PHE A 301 -24.87 -2.74 -18.68
CA PHE A 301 -24.75 -1.63 -17.72
C PHE A 301 -25.68 -0.47 -18.05
N ARG A 302 -25.90 -0.16 -19.34
CA ARG A 302 -26.89 0.84 -19.78
C ARG A 302 -28.31 0.44 -19.40
N THR A 303 -28.70 -0.81 -19.70
CA THR A 303 -30.02 -1.32 -19.28
C THR A 303 -30.20 -1.26 -17.77
N LEU A 304 -29.17 -1.63 -16.99
CA LEU A 304 -29.23 -1.54 -15.53
C LEU A 304 -29.36 -0.10 -15.03
N ALA A 305 -28.77 0.87 -15.73
CA ALA A 305 -28.87 2.28 -15.37
C ALA A 305 -30.28 2.83 -15.54
N GLU A 306 -31.19 2.16 -16.23
CA GLU A 306 -32.59 2.56 -16.31
C GLU A 306 -33.37 2.17 -15.04
N THR A 307 -32.88 1.19 -14.29
CA THR A 307 -33.55 0.66 -13.10
C THR A 307 -33.06 1.30 -11.79
N PRO A 308 -33.92 1.47 -10.75
CA PRO A 308 -33.50 2.01 -9.47
C PRO A 308 -32.29 1.26 -8.88
N GLY A 309 -31.27 2.02 -8.47
CA GLY A 309 -30.08 1.50 -7.80
C GLY A 309 -30.10 1.77 -6.29
N THR A 310 -29.08 1.29 -5.59
CA THR A 310 -28.85 1.71 -4.20
C THR A 310 -28.55 3.22 -4.17
N VAL A 311 -29.14 3.94 -3.23
CA VAL A 311 -28.95 5.39 -3.11
C VAL A 311 -27.64 5.68 -2.37
N ALA A 312 -26.71 6.34 -3.05
CA ALA A 312 -25.44 6.78 -2.46
C ALA A 312 -25.56 8.11 -1.71
N ARG A 313 -26.40 9.02 -2.22
CA ARG A 313 -26.69 10.34 -1.66
C ARG A 313 -28.02 10.84 -2.22
N GLU A 314 -28.81 11.49 -1.39
CA GLU A 314 -30.08 12.12 -1.74
C GLU A 314 -30.21 13.43 -0.97
N GLU A 315 -30.44 14.53 -1.69
CA GLU A 315 -30.59 15.87 -1.12
C GLU A 315 -31.66 16.62 -1.90
N GLY A 316 -32.80 16.89 -1.25
CA GLY A 316 -33.97 17.48 -1.91
C GLY A 316 -34.67 16.50 -2.85
N ASP A 317 -35.67 17.01 -3.59
CA ASP A 317 -36.39 16.26 -4.62
C ASP A 317 -35.81 16.59 -6.00
N SER A 318 -34.90 15.74 -6.48
CA SER A 318 -34.23 15.95 -7.75
C SER A 318 -35.15 15.83 -8.96
N GLU A 319 -36.21 15.02 -8.88
CA GLU A 319 -37.13 14.85 -10.03
C GLU A 319 -38.02 16.08 -10.17
N ALA A 320 -38.61 16.57 -9.07
CA ALA A 320 -39.39 17.81 -9.11
C ALA A 320 -38.54 19.00 -9.57
N ALA A 321 -37.27 19.07 -9.15
CA ALA A 321 -36.35 20.11 -9.59
C ALA A 321 -35.92 19.98 -11.07
N LEU A 322 -35.87 18.78 -11.62
CA LEU A 322 -35.64 18.54 -13.06
C LEU A 322 -36.88 18.93 -13.88
N ASP A 323 -38.08 18.58 -13.42
CA ASP A 323 -39.34 18.92 -14.09
C ASP A 323 -39.57 20.44 -14.15
N GLY A 324 -39.12 21.16 -13.13
CA GLY A 324 -39.18 22.63 -13.06
C GLY A 324 -37.99 23.37 -13.69
N ALA A 325 -37.01 22.65 -14.27
CA ALA A 325 -35.81 23.28 -14.83
C ALA A 325 -36.13 24.03 -16.13
N ALA A 326 -35.45 25.15 -16.37
CA ALA A 326 -35.57 25.88 -17.63
C ALA A 326 -34.90 25.13 -18.80
N HIS A 327 -33.80 24.42 -18.50
CA HIS A 327 -33.09 23.57 -19.44
C HIS A 327 -32.63 22.29 -18.75
N THR A 328 -32.75 21.15 -19.44
CA THR A 328 -32.26 19.86 -18.95
C THR A 328 -31.18 19.32 -19.87
N LEU A 329 -30.11 18.77 -19.27
CA LEU A 329 -29.02 18.11 -19.97
C LEU A 329 -28.94 16.65 -19.52
N GLU A 330 -28.81 15.75 -20.48
CA GLU A 330 -28.52 14.35 -20.22
C GLU A 330 -27.20 13.97 -20.89
N ALA A 331 -26.37 13.21 -20.18
CA ALA A 331 -25.11 12.70 -20.70
C ALA A 331 -24.80 11.32 -20.13
N GLU A 332 -24.22 10.48 -20.99
CA GLU A 332 -23.73 9.17 -20.62
C GLU A 332 -22.22 9.06 -20.85
N TYR A 333 -21.53 8.38 -19.95
CA TYR A 333 -20.08 8.21 -20.01
C TYR A 333 -19.70 6.78 -19.67
N ASP A 334 -18.89 6.18 -20.54
CA ASP A 334 -18.38 4.82 -20.39
C ASP A 334 -16.89 4.84 -20.07
N PHE A 335 -16.51 4.13 -19.01
CA PHE A 335 -15.13 3.92 -18.61
C PHE A 335 -14.82 2.43 -18.75
N PRO A 336 -13.90 2.04 -19.66
CA PRO A 336 -13.56 0.64 -19.83
C PRO A 336 -12.72 0.13 -18.64
N TYR A 337 -12.58 -1.20 -18.59
CA TYR A 337 -11.51 -1.81 -17.82
C TYR A 337 -10.17 -1.20 -18.24
N LEU A 338 -9.32 -0.91 -17.27
CA LEU A 338 -7.96 -0.43 -17.55
C LEU A 338 -6.96 -1.20 -16.72
N ALA A 339 -5.94 -1.69 -17.42
CA ALA A 339 -4.76 -2.25 -16.81
C ALA A 339 -3.97 -1.16 -16.10
N HIS A 340 -3.47 -1.48 -14.91
CA HIS A 340 -2.62 -0.60 -14.13
C HIS A 340 -1.26 -0.41 -14.79
N ALA A 341 -0.78 -1.44 -15.52
CA ALA A 341 0.45 -1.43 -16.29
C ALA A 341 1.66 -0.89 -15.49
N ALA A 342 1.83 -1.39 -14.26
CA ALA A 342 3.02 -1.10 -13.48
C ALA A 342 4.28 -1.54 -14.26
N MET A 343 5.37 -0.78 -14.10
CA MET A 343 6.61 -1.13 -14.81
C MET A 343 7.14 -2.48 -14.36
N GLU A 344 7.10 -2.73 -13.05
CA GLU A 344 7.33 -4.04 -12.46
C GLU A 344 6.02 -4.86 -12.48
N PRO A 345 5.97 -5.99 -13.20
CA PRO A 345 4.82 -6.91 -13.15
C PRO A 345 4.64 -7.54 -11.77
N MET A 346 3.50 -8.22 -11.55
CA MET A 346 3.24 -8.89 -10.27
C MET A 346 4.25 -10.02 -10.01
N ASN A 347 4.73 -10.05 -8.77
CA ASN A 347 5.77 -10.96 -8.32
C ASN A 347 5.69 -11.12 -6.80
N CYS A 348 6.14 -12.27 -6.32
CA CYS A 348 6.24 -12.56 -4.89
C CYS A 348 7.26 -13.67 -4.67
N VAL A 349 8.07 -13.55 -3.61
CA VAL A 349 8.92 -14.64 -3.14
C VAL A 349 8.34 -15.16 -1.83
N ILE A 350 8.16 -16.47 -1.71
CA ILE A 350 7.75 -17.13 -0.47
C ILE A 350 8.72 -18.25 -0.12
N ARG A 351 9.12 -18.30 1.16
CA ARG A 351 9.75 -19.45 1.80
C ARG A 351 8.80 -19.96 2.89
N LEU A 352 8.51 -21.25 2.84
CA LEU A 352 7.69 -21.94 3.83
C LEU A 352 8.53 -23.03 4.49
N ASP A 353 8.58 -23.04 5.80
CA ASP A 353 9.21 -24.09 6.58
C ASP A 353 8.36 -24.45 7.82
N ARG A 354 8.95 -25.18 8.76
CA ARG A 354 8.24 -25.62 9.99
C ARG A 354 8.00 -24.48 10.97
N GLU A 355 8.78 -23.40 10.91
CA GLU A 355 8.66 -22.24 11.80
C GLU A 355 7.58 -21.28 11.31
N GLY A 356 7.40 -21.17 9.99
CA GLY A 356 6.31 -20.40 9.40
C GLY A 356 6.54 -20.03 7.94
N CYS A 357 5.97 -18.89 7.54
CA CYS A 357 6.01 -18.36 6.19
C CYS A 357 6.76 -17.02 6.18
N GLU A 358 7.77 -16.89 5.33
CA GLU A 358 8.39 -15.62 5.00
C GLU A 358 8.07 -15.23 3.57
N ALA A 359 7.66 -13.98 3.35
CA ALA A 359 7.32 -13.45 2.05
C ALA A 359 8.04 -12.13 1.77
N TRP A 360 8.59 -11.96 0.57
CA TRP A 360 9.24 -10.74 0.11
C TRP A 360 8.52 -10.20 -1.13
N PHE A 361 7.98 -8.99 -1.03
CA PHE A 361 7.34 -8.30 -2.16
C PHE A 361 7.03 -6.84 -1.83
N GLY A 362 6.63 -6.06 -2.85
CA GLY A 362 6.04 -4.73 -2.69
C GLY A 362 4.65 -4.78 -2.04
N ALA A 363 4.58 -5.06 -0.74
CA ALA A 363 3.33 -5.29 0.00
C ALA A 363 2.54 -4.00 0.25
N GLN A 364 1.40 -3.85 -0.43
CA GLN A 364 0.59 -2.64 -0.35
C GLN A 364 -0.42 -2.67 0.81
N ILE A 365 -0.93 -3.85 1.19
CA ILE A 365 -1.84 -4.02 2.33
C ILE A 365 -1.29 -5.14 3.24
N GLN A 366 -0.20 -4.82 3.93
CA GLN A 366 0.66 -5.77 4.64
C GLN A 366 -0.12 -6.73 5.55
N THR A 367 -0.96 -6.21 6.45
CA THR A 367 -1.66 -7.05 7.44
C THR A 367 -2.82 -7.83 6.81
N TYR A 368 -3.37 -7.37 5.70
CA TYR A 368 -4.36 -8.15 4.95
C TYR A 368 -3.70 -9.33 4.25
N ASP A 369 -2.60 -9.06 3.54
CA ASP A 369 -1.81 -10.10 2.86
C ASP A 369 -1.29 -11.15 3.86
N GLN A 370 -0.85 -10.70 5.05
CA GLN A 370 -0.42 -11.57 6.15
C GLN A 370 -1.55 -12.50 6.61
N ALA A 371 -2.74 -11.95 6.85
CA ALA A 371 -3.90 -12.74 7.28
C ALA A 371 -4.36 -13.74 6.20
N MET A 372 -4.30 -13.35 4.92
CA MET A 372 -4.67 -14.24 3.81
C MET A 372 -3.68 -15.39 3.64
N LEU A 373 -2.37 -15.13 3.76
CA LEU A 373 -1.33 -16.17 3.77
C LEU A 373 -1.50 -17.12 4.95
N ALA A 374 -1.70 -16.57 6.15
CA ALA A 374 -1.92 -17.35 7.38
C ALA A 374 -3.12 -18.29 7.21
N GLY A 375 -4.25 -17.79 6.71
CA GLY A 375 -5.45 -18.58 6.46
C GLY A 375 -5.29 -19.70 5.42
N LEU A 376 -4.54 -19.46 4.33
CA LEU A 376 -4.28 -20.47 3.29
C LEU A 376 -3.35 -21.59 3.80
N LEU A 377 -2.33 -21.20 4.56
CA LEU A 377 -1.27 -22.08 5.03
C LEU A 377 -1.61 -22.78 6.36
N GLY A 378 -2.69 -22.36 7.04
CA GLY A 378 -3.06 -22.90 8.34
C GLY A 378 -2.11 -22.46 9.45
N LEU A 379 -1.59 -21.23 9.34
CA LEU A 379 -0.68 -20.61 10.30
C LEU A 379 -1.42 -19.51 11.09
N GLU A 380 -0.87 -19.13 12.23
CA GLU A 380 -1.25 -17.88 12.89
C GLU A 380 -0.58 -16.67 12.20
N PRO A 381 -1.18 -15.47 12.23
CA PRO A 381 -0.61 -14.27 11.59
C PRO A 381 0.84 -13.98 11.99
N GLU A 382 1.21 -14.21 13.25
CA GLU A 382 2.55 -13.97 13.79
C GLU A 382 3.62 -14.92 13.23
N GLN A 383 3.19 -16.06 12.66
CA GLN A 383 4.05 -17.00 11.95
C GLN A 383 4.27 -16.60 10.48
N VAL A 384 3.61 -15.54 10.00
CA VAL A 384 3.77 -15.00 8.66
C VAL A 384 4.55 -13.68 8.74
N ARG A 385 5.77 -13.67 8.22
CA ARG A 385 6.62 -12.48 8.14
C ARG A 385 6.63 -11.94 6.73
N ILE A 386 6.23 -10.67 6.59
CA ILE A 386 6.29 -9.96 5.31
C ILE A 386 7.44 -8.95 5.34
N HIS A 387 8.40 -9.18 4.45
CA HIS A 387 9.48 -8.26 4.14
C HIS A 387 9.02 -7.34 3.02
N THR A 388 8.51 -6.16 3.39
CA THR A 388 8.03 -5.17 2.43
C THR A 388 9.22 -4.53 1.71
N LEU A 389 9.28 -4.71 0.39
CA LEU A 389 10.29 -4.14 -0.49
C LEU A 389 9.75 -2.91 -1.24
N TYR A 390 10.61 -2.24 -2.02
CA TYR A 390 10.12 -1.30 -3.01
C TYR A 390 9.23 -1.99 -4.05
N ALA A 391 8.30 -1.21 -4.60
CA ALA A 391 7.49 -1.62 -5.74
C ALA A 391 7.78 -0.73 -6.94
N GLY A 392 7.96 -1.33 -8.13
CA GLY A 392 8.08 -0.64 -9.41
C GLY A 392 6.74 -0.15 -9.95
N GLY A 393 5.97 0.50 -9.07
CA GLY A 393 4.59 0.94 -9.31
C GLY A 393 3.54 0.01 -8.71
N SER A 394 2.32 0.52 -8.64
CA SER A 394 1.12 -0.26 -8.31
C SER A 394 -0.11 0.32 -8.98
N PHE A 395 -0.34 1.63 -8.83
CA PHE A 395 -1.54 2.32 -9.30
C PHE A 395 -2.85 1.71 -8.75
N GLY A 396 -2.77 0.90 -7.70
CA GLY A 396 -3.89 0.14 -7.12
C GLY A 396 -3.78 -1.37 -7.34
N ARG A 397 -2.98 -1.85 -8.31
CA ARG A 397 -2.86 -3.27 -8.68
C ARG A 397 -2.45 -4.18 -7.53
N ARG A 398 -1.50 -3.72 -6.70
CA ARG A 398 -0.93 -4.50 -5.58
C ARG A 398 -1.85 -4.54 -4.36
N ALA A 399 -2.82 -3.62 -4.26
CA ALA A 399 -3.93 -3.66 -3.30
C ALA A 399 -5.03 -4.62 -3.79
N SER A 400 -4.65 -5.88 -4.03
CA SER A 400 -5.58 -6.85 -4.60
C SER A 400 -6.56 -7.35 -3.53
N LYS A 401 -7.85 -7.37 -3.88
CA LYS A 401 -8.92 -7.77 -2.95
C LYS A 401 -8.80 -9.23 -2.47
N GLY A 402 -8.09 -10.08 -3.20
CA GLY A 402 -7.95 -11.50 -2.87
C GLY A 402 -6.52 -11.94 -2.62
N ALA A 403 -5.56 -11.01 -2.48
CA ALA A 403 -4.13 -11.32 -2.40
C ALA A 403 -3.69 -12.23 -3.57
N ASP A 404 -4.13 -11.93 -4.81
CA ASP A 404 -4.14 -12.87 -5.95
C ASP A 404 -2.77 -13.50 -6.24
N TYR A 405 -1.77 -12.71 -6.61
CA TYR A 405 -0.42 -13.21 -6.91
C TYR A 405 0.30 -13.78 -5.67
N ILE A 406 -0.11 -13.35 -4.48
CA ILE A 406 0.48 -13.77 -3.20
C ILE A 406 0.01 -15.18 -2.85
N LEU A 407 -1.31 -15.42 -2.91
CA LEU A 407 -1.89 -16.74 -2.67
C LEU A 407 -1.57 -17.72 -3.80
N GLU A 408 -1.43 -17.25 -5.04
CA GLU A 408 -0.91 -18.05 -6.14
C GLU A 408 0.49 -18.59 -5.78
N THR A 409 1.40 -17.72 -5.35
CA THR A 409 2.74 -18.14 -4.89
C THR A 409 2.67 -19.11 -3.72
N ALA A 410 1.78 -18.86 -2.75
CA ALA A 410 1.61 -19.73 -1.59
C ALA A 410 1.06 -21.12 -1.96
N HIS A 411 0.14 -21.18 -2.94
CA HIS A 411 -0.34 -22.45 -3.49
C HIS A 411 0.78 -23.23 -4.18
N ILE A 412 1.67 -22.56 -4.93
CA ILE A 412 2.82 -23.21 -5.57
C ILE A 412 3.77 -23.78 -4.51
N VAL A 413 4.14 -22.99 -3.50
CA VAL A 413 5.02 -23.44 -2.41
C VAL A 413 4.40 -24.62 -1.65
N LYS A 414 3.08 -24.57 -1.40
CA LYS A 414 2.34 -25.67 -0.77
C LYS A 414 2.31 -26.92 -1.65
N ALA A 415 2.14 -26.78 -2.97
CA ALA A 415 2.11 -27.90 -3.90
C ALA A 415 3.44 -28.65 -3.99
N ILE A 416 4.56 -27.98 -3.68
CA ILE A 416 5.89 -28.61 -3.57
C ILE A 416 6.29 -28.93 -2.12
N ASP A 417 5.35 -28.94 -1.18
CA ASP A 417 5.57 -29.22 0.25
C ASP A 417 6.63 -28.33 0.91
N GLY A 418 6.78 -27.08 0.46
CA GLY A 418 7.78 -26.16 0.98
C GLY A 418 9.23 -26.57 0.72
N ARG A 419 9.48 -27.51 -0.21
CA ARG A 419 10.84 -28.05 -0.49
C ARG A 419 11.86 -27.00 -0.92
N ALA A 420 11.40 -25.88 -1.51
CA ALA A 420 12.25 -24.78 -1.94
C ALA A 420 11.51 -23.44 -1.77
N PRO A 421 12.24 -22.32 -1.56
CA PRO A 421 11.67 -21.00 -1.77
C PRO A 421 11.23 -20.83 -3.22
N VAL A 422 10.10 -20.15 -3.46
CA VAL A 422 9.58 -19.91 -4.80
C VAL A 422 9.46 -18.42 -5.06
N LYS A 423 10.03 -17.96 -6.17
CA LYS A 423 9.79 -16.65 -6.77
C LYS A 423 8.79 -16.79 -7.91
N LEU A 424 7.55 -16.35 -7.68
CA LEU A 424 6.57 -16.19 -8.75
C LEU A 424 6.91 -14.95 -9.56
N VAL A 425 6.93 -15.10 -10.89
CA VAL A 425 7.07 -14.00 -11.83
C VAL A 425 5.92 -14.06 -12.82
N TRP A 426 5.06 -13.03 -12.80
CA TRP A 426 4.17 -12.77 -13.92
C TRP A 426 4.96 -12.08 -15.03
N LEU A 427 4.79 -12.54 -16.27
CA LEU A 427 5.25 -11.80 -17.43
C LEU A 427 4.36 -10.58 -17.66
N ARG A 428 4.80 -9.68 -18.55
CA ARG A 428 3.99 -8.50 -18.89
C ARG A 428 2.67 -8.91 -19.53
N GLU A 429 2.67 -9.94 -20.36
CA GLU A 429 1.49 -10.48 -21.01
C GLU A 429 0.49 -11.02 -19.96
N ASP A 430 0.99 -11.72 -18.94
CA ASP A 430 0.18 -12.27 -17.86
C ASP A 430 -0.46 -11.15 -17.02
N ASP A 431 0.30 -10.12 -16.62
CA ASP A 431 -0.25 -8.97 -15.87
C ASP A 431 -1.27 -8.17 -16.68
N MET A 432 -1.13 -8.14 -18.01
CA MET A 432 -2.08 -7.49 -18.91
C MET A 432 -3.36 -8.31 -19.13
N GLN A 433 -3.30 -9.66 -19.11
CA GLN A 433 -4.41 -10.54 -19.46
C GLN A 433 -5.13 -11.18 -18.26
N ALA A 434 -4.38 -11.57 -17.22
CA ALA A 434 -4.88 -12.29 -16.05
C ALA A 434 -5.10 -11.38 -14.82
N GLY A 435 -4.87 -10.07 -14.96
CA GLY A 435 -4.84 -9.12 -13.86
C GLY A 435 -6.20 -8.62 -13.37
N ASN A 436 -6.19 -8.05 -12.16
CA ASN A 436 -7.27 -7.21 -11.67
C ASN A 436 -7.19 -5.81 -12.32
N TYR A 437 -8.21 -5.45 -13.11
CA TYR A 437 -8.32 -4.14 -13.75
C TYR A 437 -8.99 -3.11 -12.84
N ARG A 438 -8.77 -1.81 -13.09
CA ARG A 438 -9.76 -0.82 -12.65
C ARG A 438 -11.10 -1.21 -13.29
N PRO A 439 -12.19 -1.35 -12.53
CA PRO A 439 -13.43 -1.84 -13.10
C PRO A 439 -14.00 -0.94 -14.19
N MET A 440 -14.77 -1.57 -15.07
CA MET A 440 -15.65 -0.88 -16.01
C MET A 440 -16.77 -0.15 -15.26
N PHE A 441 -17.11 1.06 -15.70
CA PHE A 441 -18.23 1.84 -15.18
C PHE A 441 -19.01 2.49 -16.33
N HIS A 442 -20.33 2.49 -16.19
CA HIS A 442 -21.25 3.30 -16.98
C HIS A 442 -21.86 4.36 -16.08
N HIS A 443 -21.88 5.61 -16.55
CA HIS A 443 -22.43 6.76 -15.85
C HIS A 443 -23.57 7.31 -16.69
N ARG A 444 -24.72 7.56 -16.06
CA ARG A 444 -25.83 8.33 -16.63
C ARG A 444 -26.14 9.52 -15.75
N LEU A 445 -26.10 10.72 -16.33
CA LEU A 445 -26.22 11.98 -15.62
C LEU A 445 -27.35 12.81 -16.23
N ARG A 446 -28.22 13.35 -15.37
CA ARG A 446 -29.26 14.33 -15.71
C ARG A 446 -29.05 15.58 -14.86
N ALA A 447 -28.97 16.74 -15.49
CA ALA A 447 -28.78 18.02 -14.82
C ALA A 447 -29.86 19.01 -15.27
N GLY A 448 -30.50 19.68 -14.32
CA GLY A 448 -31.45 20.76 -14.56
C GLY A 448 -30.76 22.11 -14.33
N LEU A 449 -30.98 23.05 -15.25
CA LEU A 449 -30.45 24.41 -15.20
C LEU A 449 -31.60 25.43 -15.18
N ASP A 450 -31.42 26.53 -14.46
CA ASP A 450 -32.31 27.70 -14.55
C ASP A 450 -32.02 28.54 -15.81
N THR A 451 -32.80 29.60 -16.02
CA THR A 451 -32.66 30.52 -17.17
C THR A 451 -31.34 31.30 -17.17
N GLN A 452 -30.61 31.31 -16.06
CA GLN A 452 -29.29 31.93 -15.91
C GLN A 452 -28.15 30.89 -16.07
N GLY A 453 -28.49 29.64 -16.37
CA GLY A 453 -27.53 28.54 -16.55
C GLY A 453 -26.99 27.98 -15.24
N ARG A 454 -27.63 28.25 -14.09
CA ARG A 454 -27.22 27.69 -12.80
C ARG A 454 -27.86 26.34 -12.56
N LEU A 455 -27.12 25.43 -11.93
CA LEU A 455 -27.60 24.10 -11.58
C LEU A 455 -28.71 24.16 -10.52
N VAL A 456 -29.88 23.61 -10.85
CA VAL A 456 -31.03 23.46 -9.94
C VAL A 456 -31.34 22.01 -9.60
N ALA A 457 -30.90 21.06 -10.43
CA ALA A 457 -31.05 19.64 -10.17
C ALA A 457 -29.84 18.84 -10.68
N TRP A 458 -29.48 17.77 -9.96
CA TRP A 458 -28.42 16.85 -10.36
C TRP A 458 -28.80 15.44 -9.97
N GLN A 459 -28.96 14.58 -10.97
CA GLN A 459 -29.17 13.15 -10.80
C GLN A 459 -28.04 12.42 -11.50
N HIS A 460 -27.38 11.50 -10.79
CA HIS A 460 -26.28 10.72 -11.33
C HIS A 460 -26.41 9.27 -10.91
N ARG A 461 -26.46 8.38 -11.90
CA ARG A 461 -26.47 6.94 -11.71
C ARG A 461 -25.18 6.34 -12.25
N LEU A 462 -24.63 5.41 -11.48
CA LEU A 462 -23.42 4.68 -11.81
C LEU A 462 -23.72 3.19 -11.79
N VAL A 463 -23.26 2.47 -12.81
CA VAL A 463 -23.29 1.01 -12.85
C VAL A 463 -21.88 0.51 -13.06
N GLY A 464 -21.39 -0.33 -12.15
CA GLY A 464 -20.06 -0.90 -12.22
C GLY A 464 -19.79 -1.91 -11.11
N GLN A 465 -18.67 -2.61 -11.22
CA GLN A 465 -18.25 -3.56 -10.19
C GLN A 465 -17.67 -2.83 -8.98
N SER A 466 -18.12 -3.23 -7.79
CA SER A 466 -17.53 -2.71 -6.55
C SER A 466 -16.10 -3.19 -6.36
N VAL A 467 -15.22 -2.26 -6.01
CA VAL A 467 -13.89 -2.58 -5.48
C VAL A 467 -13.92 -2.91 -3.98
N ALA A 468 -15.01 -2.57 -3.28
CA ALA A 468 -15.12 -2.73 -1.83
C ALA A 468 -16.10 -3.81 -1.36
N ALA A 469 -17.18 -4.08 -2.12
CA ALA A 469 -18.15 -5.10 -1.72
C ALA A 469 -17.47 -6.46 -1.55
N GLY A 470 -17.67 -7.14 -0.43
CA GLY A 470 -17.00 -8.39 -0.05
C GLY A 470 -15.52 -8.26 0.29
N SER A 471 -15.03 -7.06 0.63
CA SER A 471 -13.69 -6.82 1.17
C SER A 471 -13.77 -6.18 2.57
N PRO A 472 -12.67 -6.11 3.33
CA PRO A 472 -12.65 -5.38 4.60
C PRO A 472 -13.03 -3.88 4.49
N PHE A 473 -13.09 -3.34 3.27
CA PHE A 473 -13.47 -1.96 3.00
C PHE A 473 -14.96 -1.75 2.69
N GLU A 474 -15.78 -2.82 2.64
CA GLU A 474 -17.20 -2.75 2.23
C GLU A 474 -17.99 -1.69 3.02
N GLY A 475 -17.84 -1.66 4.35
CA GLY A 475 -18.52 -0.69 5.22
C GLY A 475 -18.04 0.77 5.06
N ARG A 476 -17.04 1.04 4.22
CA ARG A 476 -16.46 2.38 4.00
C ARG A 476 -16.75 2.96 2.63
N SER A 477 -17.19 2.13 1.68
CA SER A 477 -17.59 2.61 0.35
C SER A 477 -19.02 3.13 0.39
N ARG A 478 -19.17 4.43 0.13
CA ARG A 478 -20.48 5.09 -0.05
C ARG A 478 -21.06 4.87 -1.46
N THR A 479 -20.35 4.16 -2.32
CA THR A 479 -20.87 3.70 -3.60
C THR A 479 -21.76 2.49 -3.38
N ALA A 480 -23.07 2.74 -3.49
CA ALA A 480 -24.05 1.79 -3.95
C ALA A 480 -23.43 0.80 -4.94
N SER A 481 -23.28 -0.45 -4.52
CA SER A 481 -22.73 -1.48 -5.41
C SER A 481 -23.44 -2.80 -5.18
N MET A 482 -23.86 -3.42 -6.28
CA MET A 482 -24.28 -4.81 -6.26
C MET A 482 -23.04 -5.70 -6.11
N PRO A 483 -23.09 -6.75 -5.29
CA PRO A 483 -22.06 -7.78 -5.34
C PRO A 483 -22.26 -8.58 -6.63
N LEU A 484 -21.35 -8.44 -7.60
CA LEU A 484 -21.09 -9.50 -8.57
C LEU A 484 -20.49 -10.67 -7.79
N ARG A 485 -21.37 -11.50 -7.20
CA ARG A 485 -20.98 -12.74 -6.52
C ARG A 485 -20.52 -13.74 -7.58
N TRP A 486 -19.22 -13.90 -7.76
CA TRP A 486 -18.64 -15.14 -8.27
C TRP A 486 -18.67 -16.15 -7.12
N ARG A 487 -19.78 -16.90 -6.99
CA ARG A 487 -19.89 -17.97 -5.98
C ARG A 487 -19.00 -19.14 -6.40
N VAL A 488 -17.85 -19.29 -5.75
CA VAL A 488 -17.37 -20.64 -5.42
C VAL A 488 -18.27 -21.16 -4.30
N ARG A 489 -18.97 -22.27 -4.53
CA ARG A 489 -19.88 -22.87 -3.55
C ARG A 489 -19.12 -23.30 -2.30
N ARG A 490 -19.48 -22.73 -1.14
CA ARG A 490 -19.63 -23.50 0.11
C ARG A 490 -20.98 -23.12 0.75
N THR A 491 -21.72 -24.15 1.12
CA THR A 491 -22.98 -24.19 1.91
C THR A 491 -22.89 -23.28 3.16
N CYS A 492 -23.89 -22.58 3.71
CA CYS A 492 -25.34 -22.77 3.83
C CYS A 492 -26.06 -21.44 4.23
N ARG A 493 -27.39 -21.42 4.05
CA ARG A 493 -28.54 -20.54 4.47
C ARG A 493 -28.39 -19.15 5.17
N MET A 494 -29.27 -18.24 4.71
CA MET A 494 -29.73 -16.91 5.21
C MET A 494 -30.93 -17.06 6.21
N PRO A 495 -31.46 -16.03 6.97
CA PRO A 495 -31.95 -14.74 6.42
C PRO A 495 -32.03 -13.43 7.30
N SER A 496 -31.81 -12.29 6.62
CA SER A 496 -32.61 -11.01 6.67
C SER A 496 -32.52 -10.06 7.92
N PRO A 497 -33.16 -8.86 7.94
CA PRO A 497 -32.54 -7.53 7.68
C PRO A 497 -32.81 -6.46 8.78
N THR A 498 -32.15 -5.28 8.75
CA THR A 498 -32.66 -3.90 9.08
C THR A 498 -31.57 -2.92 9.58
N CYS A 499 -31.76 -1.62 9.22
CA CYS A 499 -31.25 -0.34 9.80
C CYS A 499 -29.74 -0.15 10.03
N GLY A 500 -29.10 1.01 9.85
CA GLY A 500 -29.51 2.40 9.64
C GLY A 500 -28.68 3.30 10.57
N SER A 501 -27.92 4.28 10.05
CA SER A 501 -27.58 5.56 10.73
C SER A 501 -26.58 6.46 9.98
N THR A 502 -27.06 7.67 9.67
CA THR A 502 -26.52 9.06 9.73
C THR A 502 -25.04 9.33 10.05
N PHE A 503 -24.40 10.33 9.37
CA PHE A 503 -23.41 11.23 10.01
C PHE A 503 -23.22 12.63 9.35
N ILE A 504 -23.26 13.63 10.25
CA ILE A 504 -22.58 14.93 10.45
C ILE A 504 -21.83 15.65 9.30
N HIS A 505 -22.19 16.94 9.17
CA HIS A 505 -21.54 18.01 8.40
C HIS A 505 -20.18 18.47 8.97
N ARG A 506 -19.25 18.81 8.07
CA ARG A 506 -18.41 20.02 8.21
C ARG A 506 -18.85 21.06 7.18
N ARG A 507 -19.25 22.22 7.68
CA ARG A 507 -19.64 23.42 6.92
C ARG A 507 -18.52 23.82 5.95
N ILE A 508 -18.87 24.08 4.69
CA ILE A 508 -18.21 25.11 3.88
C ILE A 508 -19.06 26.38 4.08
N SER A 509 -18.59 27.27 4.95
CA SER A 509 -19.20 28.57 5.13
C SER A 509 -18.80 29.51 3.99
N ARG A 510 -19.81 29.96 3.23
CA ARG A 510 -19.91 31.24 2.49
C ARG A 510 -18.80 31.51 1.45
N CYS A 511 -19.08 31.16 0.19
CA CYS A 511 -18.58 31.95 -0.94
C CYS A 511 -19.45 33.21 -1.07
N ARG A 512 -18.91 34.38 -0.69
CA ARG A 512 -19.43 35.68 -1.14
C ARG A 512 -18.90 35.93 -2.54
N CYS A 513 -19.78 36.02 -3.52
CA CYS A 513 -19.47 36.67 -4.79
C CYS A 513 -19.33 38.16 -4.53
N ASN A 514 -18.15 38.73 -4.83
CA ASN A 514 -17.97 40.16 -4.94
C ASN A 514 -17.13 40.47 -6.18
N GLY A 515 -17.68 41.32 -7.04
CA GLY A 515 -16.91 42.23 -7.88
C GLY A 515 -16.52 41.68 -9.25
N GLY A 516 -17.04 42.34 -10.29
CA GLY A 516 -16.74 42.03 -11.67
C GLY A 516 -15.27 42.24 -12.04
N GLY A 517 -14.78 41.36 -12.91
CA GLY A 517 -13.52 41.48 -13.60
C GLY A 517 -13.57 40.60 -14.84
N ARG A 518 -13.69 41.20 -16.02
CA ARG A 518 -13.53 40.48 -17.30
C ARG A 518 -12.13 39.85 -17.33
N TRP A 519 -12.08 38.53 -17.45
CA TRP A 519 -10.87 37.81 -17.83
C TRP A 519 -11.12 37.12 -19.16
N ALA A 520 -10.54 37.69 -20.23
CA ALA A 520 -10.32 36.97 -21.48
C ALA A 520 -9.17 35.98 -21.25
N PRO A 521 -9.28 34.71 -21.69
CA PRO A 521 -8.17 33.77 -21.60
C PRO A 521 -7.07 34.19 -22.58
N ARG A 522 -5.96 34.73 -22.06
CA ARG A 522 -4.69 34.75 -22.81
C ARG A 522 -4.10 33.35 -22.76
N ILE A 523 -4.34 32.60 -23.83
CA ILE A 523 -3.60 31.38 -24.16
C ILE A 523 -2.23 31.82 -24.70
N PRO A 524 -1.10 31.44 -24.10
CA PRO A 524 0.19 31.56 -24.76
C PRO A 524 0.28 30.44 -25.81
N HIS A 525 -0.03 30.76 -27.06
CA HIS A 525 0.39 29.96 -28.20
C HIS A 525 1.92 30.07 -28.33
N SER A 526 2.63 28.98 -28.09
CA SER A 526 3.97 28.78 -28.63
C SER A 526 3.85 27.82 -29.82
N PRO A 527 4.35 28.19 -31.02
CA PRO A 527 4.25 27.33 -32.21
C PRO A 527 5.24 26.15 -32.12
N PRO A 528 4.92 25.01 -32.75
CA PRO A 528 5.87 23.90 -32.88
C PRO A 528 6.91 24.27 -33.95
N ASN A 529 8.13 24.56 -33.53
CA ASN A 529 9.27 24.54 -34.43
C ASN A 529 9.69 23.08 -34.65
N ALA A 530 9.26 22.52 -35.77
CA ALA A 530 9.81 21.31 -36.33
C ALA A 530 11.17 21.66 -36.99
N SER A 531 12.27 21.33 -36.33
CA SER A 531 13.57 21.19 -36.97
C SER A 531 13.91 19.69 -37.04
N SER A 532 13.91 19.21 -38.27
CA SER A 532 14.38 17.89 -38.67
C SER A 532 15.85 17.71 -38.29
N THR A 533 16.13 16.74 -37.43
CA THR A 533 17.47 16.17 -37.27
C THR A 533 17.43 14.71 -37.71
N ASN A 534 18.00 14.50 -38.89
CA ASN A 534 18.27 13.20 -39.50
C ASN A 534 19.16 12.36 -38.58
N TRP A 535 18.69 11.15 -38.23
CA TRP A 535 19.57 10.04 -37.86
C TRP A 535 19.60 9.03 -39.01
N PRO A 536 20.79 8.58 -39.45
CA PRO A 536 20.95 7.79 -40.66
C PRO A 536 20.45 6.35 -40.45
N ARG A 537 19.65 5.86 -41.40
CA ARG A 537 19.33 4.44 -41.56
C ARG A 537 20.58 3.68 -41.98
N GLN A 538 20.97 2.66 -41.23
CA GLN A 538 21.90 1.64 -41.72
C GLN A 538 21.19 0.76 -42.76
N PRO A 539 21.83 0.45 -43.90
CA PRO A 539 21.26 -0.44 -44.91
C PRO A 539 21.47 -1.91 -44.53
N ALA A 540 20.41 -2.70 -44.72
CA ALA A 540 20.47 -4.16 -44.70
C ALA A 540 21.40 -4.67 -45.80
N ARG A 541 22.32 -5.57 -45.44
CA ARG A 541 23.17 -6.32 -46.37
C ARG A 541 22.61 -7.73 -46.55
N THR A 542 22.37 -8.10 -47.80
CA THR A 542 22.88 -9.30 -48.53
C THR A 542 21.86 -9.80 -49.55
N PRO A 543 22.28 -10.43 -50.65
CA PRO A 543 23.59 -10.42 -51.33
C PRO A 543 23.72 -9.26 -52.34
#